data_AF-A0A6P7WRC2-F1
#
_entry.id   AF-A0A6P7WRC2-F1
#
_cell.length_a   1.000
_cell.length_b   1.000
_cell.length_c   1.000
_cell.angle_alpha   90.00
_cell.angle_beta   90.00
_cell.angle_gamma   90.00
#
_symmetry.space_group_name_H-M   'P 1'
#
loop_
_entity.id
_entity.type
_entity.pdbx_description
1 polymer ?
#
loop_
_entity_poly.entity_id
_entity_poly.type
_entity_poly.pdbx_seq_one_letter_code
_entity_poly.pdbx_strand_id
1 'polypeptide(L)'
;MTKDILRNFVKAFHRATTLGFIHSLHRSELAAVLLNASKDITSALTSSGFGDRERREHEEPGSVLSLESSVFCSEEHLHDAPLDCLIINVGGRRFLLSQQALSSHPETRLGKLAVSKREAVLELCDDANLVDNEYFFDRSSQMFQYIINYYKTGRLHVMDQLCAMSFLQEIEYWGIDELNIDLCCRDKYFRRKEMSETLDIKRDEDDVENEEEDFAGVLCQNFRQTLWDVLEKPGSSTAARTFGTISMTFVVVSIANMALISLEFGTLDPPLLNALEYICITWFTGEFGLRFLCVKNKCQFMKSVVNLIDILAILPFYITLLVEILYGESTELENVGRIVQVLRLMRSLRMLKLGRHSTGLKSLGMTIAQCYEEVGLLLLFLSVGISIFSALEYAVEHSVHETTFTSVPCAWWWATTSMTTVGYGDIRPDTTAGKIVAFLCILSGILVLALPIAIINDRFSACYFTLKIKEAALRQREALKKLMKNASTDSVINVNLRDIYAKSIMEMLRLRSRERASTRSSGGDEFW
;
A
#
# COMPACT_ATOMS: atom_id res chain seq x y z
N MET A 1 -10.08 -40.55 -8.92
CA MET A 1 -10.05 -39.18 -9.48
C MET A 1 -10.06 -38.09 -8.40
N THR A 2 -11.07 -37.99 -7.53
CA THR A 2 -11.13 -36.96 -6.46
C THR A 2 -10.07 -37.13 -5.35
N LYS A 3 -9.72 -38.38 -5.00
CA LYS A 3 -8.64 -38.67 -4.03
C LYS A 3 -7.25 -38.32 -4.57
N ASP A 4 -7.05 -38.41 -5.87
CA ASP A 4 -5.75 -38.14 -6.51
C ASP A 4 -5.53 -36.64 -6.72
N ILE A 5 -6.61 -35.89 -7.00
CA ILE A 5 -6.59 -34.43 -7.04
C ILE A 5 -6.32 -33.85 -5.65
N LEU A 6 -6.97 -34.37 -4.60
CA LEU A 6 -6.72 -33.92 -3.22
C LEU A 6 -5.29 -34.26 -2.78
N ARG A 7 -4.77 -35.43 -3.15
CA ARG A 7 -3.39 -35.82 -2.86
C ARG A 7 -2.36 -34.97 -3.62
N ASN A 8 -2.66 -34.59 -4.85
CA ASN A 8 -1.81 -33.70 -5.64
C ASN A 8 -1.88 -32.25 -5.15
N PHE A 9 -3.04 -31.80 -4.68
CA PHE A 9 -3.23 -30.50 -4.06
C PHE A 9 -2.49 -30.41 -2.72
N VAL A 10 -2.58 -31.43 -1.86
CA VAL A 10 -1.82 -31.50 -0.60
C VAL A 10 -0.31 -31.58 -0.88
N LYS A 11 0.13 -32.32 -1.91
CA LYS A 11 1.55 -32.35 -2.31
C LYS A 11 2.04 -31.04 -2.93
N ALA A 12 1.19 -30.33 -3.67
CA ALA A 12 1.50 -29.02 -4.24
C ALA A 12 1.53 -27.93 -3.16
N PHE A 13 0.58 -27.97 -2.22
CA PHE A 13 0.53 -27.11 -1.04
C PHE A 13 1.73 -27.34 -0.12
N HIS A 14 2.11 -28.60 0.10
CA HIS A 14 3.31 -28.94 0.87
C HIS A 14 4.58 -28.46 0.14
N ARG A 15 4.69 -28.65 -1.18
CA ARG A 15 5.82 -28.08 -1.95
C ARG A 15 5.85 -26.56 -1.96
N ALA A 16 4.71 -25.88 -2.02
CA ALA A 16 4.62 -24.42 -1.99
C ALA A 16 5.01 -23.87 -0.60
N THR A 17 4.55 -24.51 0.48
CA THR A 17 5.01 -24.20 1.84
C THR A 17 6.48 -24.53 2.00
N THR A 18 6.99 -25.67 1.50
CA THR A 18 8.42 -25.98 1.68
C THR A 18 9.33 -25.11 0.80
N LEU A 19 8.94 -24.74 -0.43
CA LEU A 19 9.74 -23.83 -1.29
C LEU A 19 9.69 -22.37 -0.82
N GLY A 20 8.53 -21.87 -0.39
CA GLY A 20 8.40 -20.53 0.20
C GLY A 20 9.14 -20.42 1.54
N PHE A 21 9.14 -21.50 2.33
CA PHE A 21 9.82 -21.56 3.62
C PHE A 21 11.33 -21.78 3.48
N ILE A 22 11.80 -22.57 2.51
CA ILE A 22 13.24 -22.78 2.25
C ILE A 22 13.91 -21.53 1.66
N HIS A 23 13.21 -20.72 0.86
CA HIS A 23 13.76 -19.45 0.36
C HIS A 23 13.82 -18.36 1.45
N SER A 24 12.99 -18.47 2.49
CA SER A 24 13.00 -17.57 3.66
C SER A 24 14.00 -18.00 4.76
N LEU A 25 14.46 -19.26 4.77
CA LEU A 25 15.28 -19.83 5.85
C LEU A 25 16.77 -20.02 5.57
N HIS A 26 17.33 -19.43 4.51
CA HIS A 26 18.78 -19.44 4.32
C HIS A 26 19.48 -18.19 4.87
N ARG A 27 19.82 -18.29 6.17
CA ARG A 27 20.99 -17.72 6.88
C ARG A 27 21.21 -16.19 6.88
N SER A 28 20.92 -15.55 8.02
CA SER A 28 21.96 -15.09 8.98
C SER A 28 21.41 -14.20 10.11
N GLU A 29 20.18 -13.68 10.00
CA GLU A 29 19.71 -12.65 10.93
C GLU A 29 18.96 -13.18 12.17
N LEU A 30 18.14 -14.23 12.05
CA LEU A 30 17.30 -14.68 13.18
C LEU A 30 18.10 -15.26 14.36
N ALA A 31 19.21 -15.94 14.08
CA ALA A 31 20.10 -16.47 15.12
C ALA A 31 20.91 -15.35 15.80
N ALA A 32 21.27 -14.29 15.06
CA ALA A 32 21.96 -13.12 15.62
C ALA A 32 21.01 -12.27 16.49
N VAL A 33 19.75 -12.12 16.08
CA VAL A 33 18.71 -11.40 16.83
C VAL A 33 18.38 -12.12 18.14
N LEU A 34 18.24 -13.46 18.13
CA LEU A 34 17.97 -14.22 19.35
C LEU A 34 19.19 -14.29 20.30
N LEU A 35 20.42 -14.34 19.77
CA LEU A 35 21.65 -14.28 20.57
C LEU A 35 21.90 -12.89 21.18
N ASN A 36 21.56 -11.81 20.48
CA ASN A 36 21.70 -10.45 20.99
C ASN A 36 20.61 -10.13 22.03
N ALA A 37 19.36 -10.54 21.79
CA ALA A 37 18.28 -10.39 22.77
C ALA A 37 18.57 -11.14 24.08
N SER A 38 19.21 -12.31 24.01
CA SER A 38 19.64 -13.04 25.21
C SER A 38 20.77 -12.33 25.98
N LYS A 39 21.69 -11.63 25.30
CA LYS A 39 22.78 -10.89 25.94
C LYS A 39 22.28 -9.62 26.65
N ASP A 40 21.30 -8.93 26.08
CA ASP A 40 20.71 -7.71 26.66
C ASP A 40 19.85 -8.00 27.90
N ILE A 41 19.18 -9.16 27.94
CA ILE A 41 18.43 -9.58 29.13
C ILE A 41 19.39 -9.99 30.27
N THR A 42 20.55 -10.55 29.94
CA THR A 42 21.55 -10.97 30.95
C THR A 42 22.33 -9.77 31.52
N SER A 43 22.53 -8.71 30.73
CA SER A 43 23.15 -7.45 31.20
C SER A 43 22.18 -6.59 32.02
N ALA A 44 20.87 -6.64 31.71
CA ALA A 44 19.84 -5.96 32.50
C ALA A 44 19.59 -6.61 33.88
N LEU A 45 19.80 -7.92 34.00
CA LEU A 45 19.62 -8.66 35.27
C LEU A 45 20.85 -8.60 36.20
N THR A 46 21.98 -8.07 35.75
CA THR A 46 23.22 -7.97 36.54
C THR A 46 23.47 -6.57 37.13
N SER A 47 22.67 -5.55 36.78
CA SER A 47 22.87 -4.16 37.23
C SER A 47 21.92 -3.68 38.33
N SER A 48 20.94 -4.48 38.79
CA SER A 48 20.05 -4.12 39.91
C SER A 48 20.57 -4.63 41.26
N GLY A 49 21.76 -4.16 41.64
CA GLY A 49 22.29 -4.29 42.99
C GLY A 49 21.81 -3.13 43.88
N PHE A 50 20.98 -3.46 44.87
CA PHE A 50 20.46 -2.62 45.94
C PHE A 50 21.59 -1.99 46.79
N GLY A 51 21.51 -0.70 47.11
CA GLY A 51 22.45 -0.03 48.02
C GLY A 51 22.06 1.42 48.39
N ASP A 52 21.56 1.58 49.61
CA ASP A 52 21.17 2.82 50.30
C ASP A 52 22.24 3.94 50.33
N ARG A 53 21.82 5.21 50.22
CA ARG A 53 22.22 6.27 51.18
C ARG A 53 21.43 7.59 51.11
N GLU A 54 21.34 8.18 52.29
CA GLU A 54 20.51 9.29 52.77
C GLU A 54 20.72 10.69 52.15
N ARG A 55 19.58 11.37 51.95
CA ARG A 55 19.20 12.75 52.32
C ARG A 55 20.30 13.77 52.70
N ARG A 56 20.29 14.94 52.02
CA ARG A 56 20.31 16.28 52.65
C ARG A 56 19.79 17.35 51.68
N GLU A 57 18.72 18.01 52.11
CA GLU A 57 18.13 19.20 51.52
C GLU A 57 18.97 20.45 51.90
N HIS A 58 19.10 21.38 50.96
CA HIS A 58 19.31 22.80 51.23
C HIS A 58 18.56 23.60 50.16
N GLU A 59 17.63 24.44 50.60
CA GLU A 59 16.81 25.34 49.79
C GLU A 59 17.49 26.68 49.47
N GLU A 60 16.98 27.30 48.39
CA GLU A 60 17.01 28.73 47.95
C GLU A 60 18.10 29.22 46.97
N PRO A 61 17.85 30.27 46.15
CA PRO A 61 16.91 30.29 45.02
C PRO A 61 17.52 30.91 43.73
N GLY A 62 16.98 30.56 42.56
CA GLY A 62 17.00 31.47 41.40
C GLY A 62 17.86 31.12 40.17
N SER A 63 17.40 31.70 39.06
CA SER A 63 17.98 31.80 37.71
C SER A 63 17.78 30.61 36.76
N VAL A 64 16.85 30.83 35.82
CA VAL A 64 16.82 30.26 34.48
C VAL A 64 18.19 30.50 33.84
N LEU A 65 19.00 29.46 33.71
CA LEU A 65 20.30 29.53 33.03
C LEU A 65 20.16 28.98 31.62
N SER A 66 20.51 29.85 30.67
CA SER A 66 20.44 29.68 29.24
C SER A 66 21.25 28.48 28.74
N LEU A 67 20.65 27.76 27.80
CA LEU A 67 21.31 26.78 26.95
C LEU A 67 22.09 27.51 25.83
N GLU A 68 23.03 28.37 26.21
CA GLU A 68 23.99 29.01 25.29
C GLU A 68 25.39 28.91 25.89
N SER A 69 26.09 27.84 25.54
CA SER A 69 27.55 27.67 25.69
C SER A 69 27.85 26.25 25.21
N SER A 70 28.54 26.00 24.09
CA SER A 70 29.93 26.40 23.88
C SER A 70 30.39 26.25 22.40
N VAL A 71 29.50 26.26 21.41
CA VAL A 71 29.88 26.04 19.99
C VAL A 71 29.15 26.98 18.99
N PHE A 72 28.60 28.10 19.46
CA PHE A 72 28.08 29.14 18.57
C PHE A 72 28.83 30.43 18.83
N CYS A 73 29.66 30.85 17.88
CA CYS A 73 29.98 32.26 17.74
C CYS A 73 28.82 32.90 16.97
N SER A 74 28.09 33.80 17.62
CA SER A 74 27.15 34.71 16.96
C SER A 74 27.86 35.53 15.87
N GLU A 75 27.10 36.01 14.90
CA GLU A 75 27.54 36.73 13.67
C GLU A 75 28.49 37.94 13.89
N GLU A 76 28.79 38.34 15.13
CA GLU A 76 29.56 39.55 15.46
C GLU A 76 31.09 39.36 15.56
N HIS A 77 31.62 38.14 15.48
CA HIS A 77 33.07 37.88 15.55
C HIS A 77 33.56 36.91 14.45
N LEU A 78 33.57 37.38 13.20
CA LEU A 78 34.03 36.60 12.04
C LEU A 78 35.45 36.95 11.54
N HIS A 79 36.24 37.71 12.32
CA HIS A 79 37.56 38.20 11.89
C HIS A 79 38.77 37.49 12.49
N ASP A 80 38.59 36.58 13.46
CA ASP A 80 39.69 35.80 14.08
C ASP A 80 39.21 34.37 14.40
N ALA A 81 38.95 33.56 13.36
CA ALA A 81 38.67 32.14 13.56
C ALA A 81 39.98 31.39 13.89
N PRO A 82 40.04 30.57 14.97
CA PRO A 82 41.22 29.76 15.26
C PRO A 82 41.54 28.81 14.09
N LEU A 83 42.83 28.54 13.85
CA LEU A 83 43.37 27.75 12.73
C LEU A 83 42.77 26.34 12.56
N ASP A 84 42.08 25.83 13.59
CA ASP A 84 41.44 24.49 13.62
C ASP A 84 39.93 24.53 13.31
N CYS A 85 39.39 25.64 12.78
CA CYS A 85 37.98 25.79 12.42
C CYS A 85 37.80 26.09 10.93
N LEU A 86 36.74 25.52 10.34
CA LEU A 86 36.35 25.67 8.94
C LEU A 86 35.04 26.46 8.85
N ILE A 87 34.95 27.41 7.91
CA ILE A 87 33.72 28.15 7.64
C ILE A 87 32.96 27.41 6.53
N ILE A 88 31.78 26.89 6.86
CA ILE A 88 30.92 26.17 5.92
C ILE A 88 29.71 27.04 5.60
N ASN A 89 29.60 27.47 4.35
CA ASN A 89 28.47 28.24 3.84
C ASN A 89 27.50 27.32 3.09
N VAL A 90 26.31 27.10 3.67
CA VAL A 90 25.27 26.26 3.06
C VAL A 90 24.09 27.14 2.68
N GLY A 91 23.81 27.25 1.38
CA GLY A 91 22.68 28.03 0.87
C GLY A 91 22.69 29.50 1.32
N GLY A 92 23.88 30.07 1.53
CA GLY A 92 24.09 31.45 1.98
C GLY A 92 24.20 31.66 3.50
N ARG A 93 23.96 30.63 4.33
CA ARG A 93 24.19 30.69 5.78
C ARG A 93 25.56 30.12 6.14
N ARG A 94 26.32 30.88 6.93
CA ARG A 94 27.65 30.49 7.40
C ARG A 94 27.57 29.74 8.73
N PHE A 95 28.31 28.64 8.82
CA PHE A 95 28.43 27.79 9.98
C PHE A 95 29.92 27.59 10.29
N LEU A 96 30.32 27.88 11.53
CA LEU A 96 31.68 27.65 11.99
C LEU A 96 31.77 26.26 12.63
N LEU A 97 32.63 25.39 12.11
CA LEU A 97 32.76 24.01 12.56
C LEU A 97 34.21 23.67 12.87
N SER A 98 34.44 22.97 13.98
CA SER A 98 35.77 22.49 14.36
C SER A 98 36.23 21.37 13.43
N GLN A 99 37.45 21.49 12.91
CA GLN A 99 38.08 20.46 12.08
C GLN A 99 38.19 19.13 12.82
N GLN A 100 38.41 19.14 14.14
CA GLN A 100 38.46 17.94 14.96
C GLN A 100 37.11 17.20 14.98
N ALA A 101 36.00 17.93 15.15
CA ALA A 101 34.65 17.35 15.16
C ALA A 101 34.24 16.78 13.80
N LEU A 102 34.73 17.35 12.70
CA LEU A 102 34.52 16.82 11.36
C LEU A 102 35.40 15.58 11.10
N SER A 103 36.64 15.60 11.57
CA SER A 103 37.60 14.50 11.39
C SER A 103 37.21 13.21 12.12
N SER A 104 36.29 13.27 13.09
CA SER A 104 35.79 12.08 13.79
C SER A 104 34.93 11.16 12.89
N HIS A 105 34.46 11.68 11.75
CA HIS A 105 33.63 10.96 10.79
C HIS A 105 34.22 11.09 9.38
N PRO A 106 35.39 10.50 9.09
CA PRO A 106 36.13 10.70 7.84
C PRO A 106 35.42 10.13 6.59
N GLU A 107 34.40 9.29 6.77
CA GLU A 107 33.59 8.71 5.70
C GLU A 107 32.67 9.73 5.03
N THR A 108 32.26 10.77 5.77
CA THR A 108 31.31 11.77 5.32
C THR A 108 31.96 12.82 4.44
N ARG A 109 31.15 13.59 3.70
CA ARG A 109 31.65 14.67 2.83
C ARG A 109 32.43 15.73 3.61
N LEU A 110 31.93 16.14 4.78
CA LEU A 110 32.60 17.13 5.62
C LEU A 110 33.82 16.56 6.35
N GLY A 111 33.81 15.28 6.73
CA GLY A 111 34.99 14.63 7.29
C GLY A 111 36.10 14.50 6.25
N LYS A 112 35.76 14.15 5.00
CA LYS A 112 36.69 14.19 3.88
C LYS A 112 37.24 15.59 3.67
N LEU A 113 36.40 16.63 3.73
CA LEU A 113 36.83 18.02 3.61
C LEU A 113 37.86 18.40 4.68
N ALA A 114 37.63 17.97 5.93
CA ALA A 114 38.53 18.26 7.05
C ALA A 114 39.89 17.56 6.96
N VAL A 115 39.99 16.42 6.27
CA VAL A 115 41.22 15.62 6.13
C VAL A 115 41.93 15.84 4.77
N SER A 116 41.23 16.41 3.79
CA SER A 116 41.72 16.55 2.42
C SER A 116 42.74 17.68 2.25
N LYS A 117 43.67 17.47 1.30
CA LYS A 117 44.62 18.51 0.85
C LYS A 117 43.94 19.44 -0.17
N ARG A 118 44.45 20.67 -0.26
CA ARG A 118 43.84 21.81 -1.01
C ARG A 118 43.37 21.52 -2.44
N GLU A 119 44.00 20.59 -3.16
CA GLU A 119 43.67 20.24 -4.55
C GLU A 119 42.41 19.36 -4.68
N ALA A 120 42.08 18.54 -3.67
CA ALA A 120 40.92 17.64 -3.68
C ALA A 120 39.64 18.30 -3.14
N VAL A 121 39.74 19.53 -2.64
CA VAL A 121 38.62 20.23 -1.99
C VAL A 121 37.56 20.66 -3.01
N LEU A 122 37.98 21.04 -4.22
CA LEU A 122 37.07 21.46 -5.30
C LEU A 122 36.18 20.32 -5.83
N GLU A 123 36.47 19.06 -5.52
CA GLU A 123 35.59 17.93 -5.84
C GLU A 123 34.50 17.70 -4.77
N LEU A 124 34.68 18.28 -3.58
CA LEU A 124 33.82 18.04 -2.42
C LEU A 124 32.80 19.17 -2.18
N CYS A 125 33.12 20.41 -2.58
CA CYS A 125 32.27 21.59 -2.43
C CYS A 125 31.98 22.26 -3.77
N ASP A 126 30.91 23.06 -3.84
CA ASP A 126 30.48 23.72 -5.08
C ASP A 126 31.33 24.96 -5.40
N ASP A 127 31.79 25.66 -4.36
CA ASP A 127 32.77 26.76 -4.47
C ASP A 127 33.62 26.83 -3.19
N ALA A 128 34.82 27.39 -3.27
CA ALA A 128 35.73 27.51 -2.14
C ALA A 128 36.54 28.82 -2.20
N ASN A 129 36.38 29.64 -1.18
CA ASN A 129 37.23 30.80 -0.94
C ASN A 129 38.35 30.41 0.03
N LEU A 130 39.49 30.01 -0.55
CA LEU A 130 40.67 29.55 0.18
C LEU A 130 41.35 30.66 1.00
N VAL A 131 41.08 31.94 0.70
CA VAL A 131 41.64 33.08 1.46
C VAL A 131 40.92 33.22 2.79
N ASP A 132 39.59 33.09 2.76
CA ASP A 132 38.72 33.25 3.94
C ASP A 132 38.41 31.90 4.65
N ASN A 133 39.01 30.80 4.16
CA ASN A 133 38.75 29.44 4.64
C ASN A 133 37.24 29.07 4.62
N GLU A 134 36.53 29.56 3.60
CA GLU A 134 35.09 29.41 3.42
C GLU A 134 34.78 28.41 2.29
N TYR A 135 33.93 27.43 2.58
CA TYR A 135 33.49 26.38 1.65
C TYR A 135 32.00 26.47 1.42
N PHE A 136 31.59 26.59 0.15
CA PHE A 136 30.20 26.80 -0.25
C PHE A 136 29.53 25.52 -0.74
N PHE A 137 28.28 25.34 -0.33
CA PHE A 137 27.40 24.23 -0.71
C PHE A 137 26.02 24.77 -1.09
N ASP A 138 25.56 24.51 -2.30
CA ASP A 138 24.25 24.92 -2.82
C ASP A 138 23.14 23.96 -2.34
N ARG A 139 22.92 23.93 -1.03
CA ARG A 139 21.95 23.06 -0.35
C ARG A 139 21.10 23.82 0.66
N SER A 140 20.08 23.16 1.20
CA SER A 140 19.17 23.76 2.18
C SER A 140 19.84 23.96 3.54
N SER A 141 20.04 25.22 3.94
CA SER A 141 20.59 25.59 5.25
C SER A 141 19.72 25.14 6.43
N GLN A 142 18.42 24.94 6.22
CA GLN A 142 17.50 24.43 7.25
C GLN A 142 17.75 22.96 7.55
N MET A 143 17.98 22.15 6.50
CA MET A 143 18.28 20.72 6.64
C MET A 143 19.68 20.49 7.21
N PHE A 144 20.61 21.40 6.88
CA PHE A 144 21.99 21.32 7.36
C PHE A 144 22.12 21.36 8.88
N GLN A 145 21.16 21.96 9.60
CA GLN A 145 21.16 21.96 11.07
C GLN A 145 21.15 20.54 11.66
N TYR A 146 20.46 19.59 11.02
CA TYR A 146 20.44 18.19 11.46
C TYR A 146 21.77 17.50 11.22
N ILE A 147 22.42 17.84 10.11
CA ILE A 147 23.74 17.34 9.72
C ILE A 147 24.79 17.82 10.73
N ILE A 148 24.76 19.09 11.13
CA ILE A 148 25.65 19.62 12.17
C ILE A 148 25.45 18.89 13.50
N ASN A 149 24.20 18.64 13.90
CA ASN A 149 23.90 17.95 15.15
C ASN A 149 24.51 16.54 15.17
N TYR A 150 24.54 15.83 14.03
CA TYR A 150 25.23 14.55 13.92
C TYR A 150 26.73 14.65 14.25
N TYR A 151 27.46 15.64 13.75
CA TYR A 151 28.88 15.83 14.12
C TYR A 151 29.08 16.24 15.58
N LYS A 152 28.05 16.82 16.22
CA LYS A 152 28.11 17.20 17.64
C LYS A 152 27.80 16.04 18.59
N THR A 153 26.82 15.21 18.25
CA THR A 153 26.29 14.16 19.15
C THR A 153 26.70 12.75 18.75
N GLY A 154 27.18 12.56 17.53
CA GLY A 154 27.38 11.24 16.91
C GLY A 154 26.08 10.52 16.54
N ARG A 155 24.92 11.18 16.66
CA ARG A 155 23.60 10.58 16.42
C ARG A 155 22.74 11.46 15.52
N LEU A 156 22.11 10.86 14.53
CA LEU A 156 21.25 11.57 13.60
C LEU A 156 19.79 11.46 14.06
N HIS A 157 19.17 12.61 14.35
CA HIS A 157 17.74 12.71 14.67
C HIS A 157 16.99 13.38 13.53
N VAL A 158 15.82 12.81 13.21
CA VAL A 158 14.96 13.29 12.12
C VAL A 158 13.70 13.91 12.70
N MET A 159 13.40 15.15 12.29
CA MET A 159 12.17 15.84 12.72
C MET A 159 10.96 15.37 11.93
N ASP A 160 9.81 15.35 12.61
CA ASP A 160 8.57 14.79 12.10
C ASP A 160 7.99 15.48 10.87
N GLN A 161 8.34 16.75 10.64
CA GLN A 161 7.73 17.56 9.58
C GLN A 161 8.45 17.45 8.24
N LEU A 162 9.60 16.78 8.19
CA LEU A 162 10.41 16.65 6.99
C LEU A 162 9.94 15.48 6.11
N CYS A 163 10.01 15.70 4.80
CA CYS A 163 9.80 14.65 3.82
C CYS A 163 10.96 13.63 3.90
N ALA A 164 10.64 12.34 4.03
CA ALA A 164 11.65 11.29 4.18
C ALA A 164 12.61 11.20 2.98
N MET A 165 12.09 11.35 1.75
CA MET A 165 12.90 11.33 0.53
C MET A 165 13.81 12.54 0.38
N SER A 166 13.32 13.74 0.75
CA SER A 166 14.16 14.95 0.73
C SER A 166 15.27 14.86 1.79
N PHE A 167 14.96 14.29 2.96
CA PHE A 167 15.97 14.06 3.99
C PHE A 167 16.98 13.00 3.57
N LEU A 168 16.53 11.92 2.90
CA LEU A 168 17.39 10.90 2.33
C LEU A 168 18.42 11.50 1.36
N GLN A 169 17.96 12.34 0.43
CA GLN A 169 18.84 13.03 -0.52
C GLN A 169 19.87 13.94 0.17
N GLU A 170 19.51 14.56 1.29
CA GLU A 170 20.47 15.35 2.08
C GLU A 170 21.53 14.46 2.71
N ILE A 171 21.15 13.41 3.46
CA ILE A 171 22.12 12.55 4.14
C ILE A 171 23.02 11.80 3.16
N GLU A 172 22.49 11.40 2.00
CA GLU A 172 23.26 10.80 0.91
C GLU A 172 24.25 11.81 0.32
N TYR A 173 23.83 13.05 0.07
CA TYR A 173 24.72 14.13 -0.37
C TYR A 173 25.87 14.36 0.62
N TRP A 174 25.56 14.42 1.92
CA TRP A 174 26.55 14.61 2.99
C TRP A 174 27.36 13.34 3.31
N GLY A 175 27.03 12.20 2.71
CA GLY A 175 27.72 10.92 2.91
C GLY A 175 27.52 10.31 4.30
N ILE A 176 26.36 10.54 4.92
CA ILE A 176 25.99 9.97 6.21
C ILE A 176 25.11 8.74 5.95
N ASP A 177 25.48 7.60 6.54
CA ASP A 177 24.73 6.36 6.42
C ASP A 177 23.37 6.46 7.15
N GLU A 178 22.32 5.93 6.53
CA GLU A 178 20.99 5.82 7.12
C GLU A 178 20.98 5.01 8.43
N LEU A 179 21.94 4.11 8.62
CA LEU A 179 22.11 3.32 9.83
C LEU A 179 22.42 4.19 11.07
N ASN A 180 22.90 5.43 10.86
CA ASN A 180 23.25 6.36 11.93
C ASN A 180 22.03 7.10 12.51
N ILE A 181 20.82 6.83 11.99
CA ILE A 181 19.57 7.32 12.55
C ILE A 181 19.31 6.65 13.90
N ASP A 182 19.12 7.47 14.93
CA ASP A 182 18.88 7.01 16.31
C ASP A 182 17.52 6.29 16.44
N LEU A 183 17.43 5.37 17.40
CA LEU A 183 16.28 4.50 17.67
C LEU A 183 14.97 5.27 17.87
N CYS A 184 15.02 6.48 18.44
CA CYS A 184 13.82 7.29 18.65
C CYS A 184 13.16 7.78 17.35
N CYS A 185 13.93 7.89 16.26
CA CYS A 185 13.46 8.38 14.96
C CYS A 185 13.38 7.27 13.89
N ARG A 186 14.13 6.19 14.09
CA ARG A 186 14.37 5.12 13.10
C ARG A 186 13.09 4.54 12.51
N ASP A 187 12.24 3.93 13.33
CA ASP A 187 11.04 3.23 12.85
C ASP A 187 10.09 4.15 12.10
N LYS A 188 9.94 5.39 12.61
CA LYS A 188 9.07 6.40 12.02
C LYS A 188 9.59 6.91 10.68
N TYR A 189 10.91 7.07 10.56
CA TYR A 189 11.57 7.43 9.32
C TYR A 189 11.43 6.31 8.27
N PHE A 190 11.82 5.07 8.60
CA PHE A 190 11.78 3.95 7.67
C PHE A 190 10.36 3.65 7.16
N ARG A 191 9.34 3.68 8.04
CA ARG A 191 7.94 3.51 7.62
C ARG A 191 7.50 4.56 6.59
N ARG A 192 7.95 5.82 6.75
CA ARG A 192 7.62 6.90 5.82
C ARG A 192 8.40 6.79 4.52
N LYS A 193 9.67 6.39 4.58
CA LYS A 193 10.50 6.11 3.40
C LYS A 193 9.86 5.01 2.57
N GLU A 194 9.58 3.85 3.17
CA GLU A 194 8.93 2.72 2.51
C GLU A 194 7.59 3.12 1.87
N MET A 195 6.74 3.86 2.59
CA MET A 195 5.50 4.38 2.04
C MET A 195 5.75 5.30 0.83
N SER A 196 6.70 6.23 0.93
CA SER A 196 7.01 7.17 -0.16
C SER A 196 7.57 6.46 -1.39
N GLU A 197 8.50 5.51 -1.20
CA GLU A 197 9.08 4.70 -2.28
C GLU A 197 8.02 3.84 -2.96
N THR A 198 7.15 3.18 -2.19
CA THR A 198 6.05 2.39 -2.76
C THR A 198 5.10 3.26 -3.57
N LEU A 199 4.86 4.49 -3.12
CA LEU A 199 4.03 5.46 -3.83
C LEU A 199 4.71 6.01 -5.09
N ASP A 200 6.03 6.24 -5.07
CA ASP A 200 6.80 6.68 -6.23
C ASP A 200 6.91 5.56 -7.28
N ILE A 201 7.19 4.31 -6.90
CA ILE A 201 7.20 3.15 -7.82
C ILE A 201 5.83 2.99 -8.49
N LYS A 202 4.74 3.06 -7.71
CA LYS A 202 3.37 3.03 -8.27
C LYS A 202 3.07 4.25 -9.14
N ARG A 203 3.64 5.42 -8.82
CA ARG A 203 3.49 6.62 -9.66
C ARG A 203 4.17 6.41 -11.00
N ASP A 204 5.38 5.86 -11.01
CA ASP A 204 6.14 5.61 -12.22
C ASP A 204 5.49 4.49 -13.06
N GLU A 205 5.00 3.41 -12.44
CA GLU A 205 4.21 2.37 -13.14
C GLU A 205 2.92 2.94 -13.75
N ASP A 206 2.15 3.71 -12.98
CA ASP A 206 0.92 4.33 -13.46
C ASP A 206 1.19 5.44 -14.49
N ASP A 207 2.29 6.20 -14.37
CA ASP A 207 2.66 7.25 -15.33
C ASP A 207 3.11 6.60 -16.65
N VAL A 208 3.79 5.45 -16.62
CA VAL A 208 4.10 4.62 -17.81
C VAL A 208 2.85 3.99 -18.41
N GLU A 209 1.88 3.55 -17.60
CA GLU A 209 0.57 3.07 -18.09
C GLU A 209 -0.33 4.20 -18.63
N ASN A 210 -0.19 5.42 -18.10
CA ASN A 210 -0.95 6.61 -18.52
C ASN A 210 -0.21 7.50 -19.53
N GLU A 211 1.02 7.16 -19.94
CA GLU A 211 1.63 7.77 -21.12
C GLU A 211 0.66 7.57 -22.28
N GLU A 212 0.20 8.69 -22.84
CA GLU A 212 -0.79 8.70 -23.92
C GLU A 212 -0.28 7.74 -25.01
N GLU A 213 -0.99 6.62 -25.26
CA GLU A 213 -0.55 5.63 -26.25
C GLU A 213 -0.14 6.37 -27.53
N ASP A 214 1.15 6.33 -27.88
CA ASP A 214 1.64 7.04 -29.04
C ASP A 214 1.17 6.32 -30.31
N PHE A 215 0.04 6.78 -30.84
CA PHE A 215 -0.53 6.32 -32.10
C PHE A 215 0.21 6.88 -33.33
N ALA A 216 1.36 7.54 -33.18
CA ALA A 216 2.20 7.94 -34.30
C ALA A 216 2.52 6.72 -35.20
N GLY A 217 2.20 6.86 -36.49
CA GLY A 217 2.47 5.85 -37.52
C GLY A 217 1.38 4.80 -37.75
N VAL A 218 0.21 4.92 -37.11
CA VAL A 218 -0.92 3.96 -37.28
C VAL A 218 -2.03 4.55 -38.17
N LEU A 219 -2.66 3.71 -39.00
CA LEU A 219 -3.82 4.08 -39.83
C LEU A 219 -4.95 4.70 -38.99
N CYS A 220 -5.41 5.87 -39.42
CA CYS A 220 -6.46 6.67 -38.77
C CYS A 220 -6.14 7.10 -37.32
N GLN A 221 -4.94 7.66 -37.10
CA GLN A 221 -4.45 8.17 -35.82
C GLN A 221 -5.50 9.00 -35.04
N ASN A 222 -6.08 10.01 -35.66
CA ASN A 222 -7.05 10.91 -35.00
C ASN A 222 -8.32 10.19 -34.55
N PHE A 223 -8.80 9.23 -35.35
CA PHE A 223 -9.99 8.45 -35.01
C PHE A 223 -9.71 7.48 -33.86
N ARG A 224 -8.56 6.78 -33.89
CA ARG A 224 -8.14 5.86 -32.81
C ARG A 224 -7.91 6.59 -31.49
N GLN A 225 -7.23 7.74 -31.51
CA GLN A 225 -7.02 8.57 -30.32
C GLN A 225 -8.37 9.01 -29.72
N THR A 226 -9.27 9.51 -30.58
CA THR A 226 -10.60 9.96 -30.13
C THR A 226 -11.41 8.80 -29.55
N LEU A 227 -11.37 7.62 -30.18
CA LEU A 227 -12.06 6.43 -29.71
C LEU A 227 -11.47 5.92 -28.39
N TRP A 228 -10.14 5.89 -28.27
CA TRP A 228 -9.44 5.54 -27.04
C TRP A 228 -9.81 6.47 -25.88
N ASP A 229 -9.78 7.79 -26.11
CA ASP A 229 -10.17 8.78 -25.11
C ASP A 229 -11.65 8.67 -24.71
N VAL A 230 -12.53 8.22 -25.61
CA VAL A 230 -13.95 7.96 -25.30
C VAL A 230 -14.13 6.68 -24.46
N LEU A 231 -13.37 5.63 -24.76
CA LEU A 231 -13.53 4.31 -24.15
C LEU A 231 -12.83 4.16 -22.79
N GLU A 232 -11.68 4.82 -22.61
CA GLU A 232 -10.81 4.64 -21.44
C GLU A 232 -10.92 5.82 -20.46
N LYS A 233 -11.15 7.05 -20.95
CA LYS A 233 -11.22 8.27 -20.13
C LYS A 233 -12.66 8.80 -20.05
N PRO A 234 -13.49 8.36 -19.07
CA PRO A 234 -14.89 8.82 -18.95
C PRO A 234 -15.05 10.32 -18.70
N GLY A 235 -13.97 11.02 -18.29
CA GLY A 235 -13.93 12.47 -18.09
C GLY A 235 -13.54 13.30 -19.33
N SER A 236 -13.12 12.66 -20.42
CA SER A 236 -12.54 13.35 -21.59
C SER A 236 -13.58 14.22 -22.32
N SER A 237 -14.76 13.65 -22.60
CA SER A 237 -15.83 14.27 -23.38
C SER A 237 -17.21 13.90 -22.83
N THR A 238 -18.24 14.66 -23.23
CA THR A 238 -19.63 14.31 -22.93
C THR A 238 -20.00 12.93 -23.50
N ALA A 239 -19.47 12.59 -24.68
CA ALA A 239 -19.65 11.27 -25.29
C ALA A 239 -19.02 10.16 -24.43
N ALA A 240 -17.82 10.36 -23.91
CA ALA A 240 -17.15 9.42 -22.99
C ALA A 240 -17.95 9.21 -21.71
N ARG A 241 -18.51 10.30 -21.17
CA ARG A 241 -19.32 10.26 -19.96
C ARG A 241 -20.63 9.49 -20.18
N THR A 242 -21.29 9.71 -21.32
CA THR A 242 -22.48 8.96 -21.73
C THR A 242 -22.16 7.49 -21.96
N PHE A 243 -21.07 7.17 -22.67
CA PHE A 243 -20.64 5.80 -22.93
C PHE A 243 -20.34 5.04 -21.62
N GLY A 244 -19.59 5.65 -20.70
CA GLY A 244 -19.32 5.05 -19.39
C GLY A 244 -20.60 4.83 -18.56
N THR A 245 -21.55 5.77 -18.63
CA THR A 245 -22.85 5.64 -17.95
C THR A 245 -23.69 4.50 -18.54
N ILE A 246 -23.70 4.36 -19.87
CA ILE A 246 -24.39 3.27 -20.56
C ILE A 246 -23.74 1.92 -20.21
N SER A 247 -22.41 1.80 -20.27
CA SER A 247 -21.71 0.56 -19.91
C SER A 247 -22.01 0.13 -18.48
N MET A 248 -21.99 1.07 -17.52
CA MET A 248 -22.39 0.82 -16.13
C MET A 248 -23.84 0.32 -16.02
N THR A 249 -24.75 0.91 -16.78
CA THR A 249 -26.16 0.51 -16.82
C THR A 249 -26.32 -0.93 -17.33
N PHE A 250 -25.60 -1.30 -18.38
CA PHE A 250 -25.58 -2.68 -18.88
C PHE A 250 -25.05 -3.68 -17.85
N VAL A 251 -24.04 -3.32 -17.04
CA VAL A 251 -23.57 -4.20 -15.95
C VAL A 251 -24.66 -4.43 -14.91
N VAL A 252 -25.33 -3.37 -14.45
CA VAL A 252 -26.42 -3.48 -13.47
C VAL A 252 -27.58 -4.29 -14.02
N VAL A 253 -28.02 -4.00 -15.26
CA VAL A 253 -29.09 -4.75 -15.95
C VAL A 253 -28.72 -6.23 -16.11
N SER A 254 -27.46 -6.53 -16.44
CA SER A 254 -26.99 -7.90 -16.56
C SER A 254 -27.03 -8.64 -15.22
N ILE A 255 -26.59 -8.02 -14.11
CA ILE A 255 -26.68 -8.61 -12.77
C ILE A 255 -28.13 -8.85 -12.36
N ALA A 256 -29.01 -7.86 -12.58
CA ALA A 256 -30.44 -8.00 -12.32
C ALA A 256 -31.05 -9.16 -13.12
N ASN A 257 -30.71 -9.28 -14.41
CA ASN A 257 -31.15 -10.40 -15.25
C ASN A 257 -30.69 -11.76 -14.70
N MET A 258 -29.46 -11.84 -14.16
CA MET A 258 -28.96 -13.06 -13.50
C MET A 258 -29.86 -13.49 -12.34
N ALA A 259 -30.21 -12.51 -11.50
CA ALA A 259 -31.02 -12.75 -10.33
C ALA A 259 -32.45 -13.15 -10.75
N LEU A 260 -33.03 -12.48 -11.74
CA LEU A 260 -34.36 -12.79 -12.27
C LEU A 260 -34.44 -14.19 -12.88
N ILE A 261 -33.43 -14.61 -13.67
CA ILE A 261 -33.34 -15.97 -14.21
C ILE A 261 -33.28 -17.01 -13.08
N SER A 262 -32.65 -16.69 -11.95
CA SER A 262 -32.50 -17.61 -10.81
C SER A 262 -33.76 -17.73 -9.95
N LEU A 263 -34.64 -16.72 -9.97
CA LEU A 263 -35.80 -16.63 -9.08
C LEU A 263 -37.05 -17.35 -9.61
N GLU A 264 -37.00 -17.97 -10.80
CA GLU A 264 -38.15 -18.64 -11.44
C GLU A 264 -39.46 -17.81 -11.36
N PHE A 265 -39.37 -16.47 -11.41
CA PHE A 265 -40.55 -15.61 -11.40
C PHE A 265 -41.31 -15.81 -12.71
N GLY A 266 -42.38 -16.63 -12.66
CA GLY A 266 -43.22 -17.02 -13.80
C GLY A 266 -44.03 -15.89 -14.46
N THR A 267 -43.67 -14.63 -14.23
CA THR A 267 -44.32 -13.44 -14.81
C THR A 267 -43.57 -12.83 -15.98
N LEU A 268 -42.31 -13.20 -16.21
CA LEU A 268 -41.50 -12.72 -17.33
C LEU A 268 -41.20 -13.86 -18.30
N ASP A 269 -41.43 -13.60 -19.59
CA ASP A 269 -41.21 -14.59 -20.64
C ASP A 269 -39.73 -15.01 -20.69
N PRO A 270 -39.41 -16.31 -20.53
CA PRO A 270 -38.05 -16.84 -20.70
C PRO A 270 -37.30 -16.38 -21.96
N PRO A 271 -37.93 -16.25 -23.16
CA PRO A 271 -37.23 -15.74 -24.34
C PRO A 271 -36.77 -14.28 -24.19
N LEU A 272 -37.48 -13.45 -23.43
CA LEU A 272 -37.11 -12.05 -23.22
C LEU A 272 -35.84 -11.94 -22.35
N LEU A 273 -35.76 -12.72 -21.27
CA LEU A 273 -34.60 -12.76 -20.37
C LEU A 273 -33.34 -13.28 -21.09
N ASN A 274 -33.52 -14.29 -21.95
CA ASN A 274 -32.45 -14.81 -22.81
C ASN A 274 -32.02 -13.75 -23.83
N ALA A 275 -32.95 -13.11 -24.53
CA ALA A 275 -32.63 -12.04 -25.48
C ALA A 275 -31.85 -10.90 -24.82
N LEU A 276 -32.26 -10.49 -23.61
CA LEU A 276 -31.57 -9.46 -22.84
C LEU A 276 -30.15 -9.89 -22.43
N GLU A 277 -29.94 -11.17 -22.11
CA GLU A 277 -28.60 -11.73 -21.88
C GLU A 277 -27.73 -11.62 -23.14
N TYR A 278 -28.23 -12.03 -24.31
CA TYR A 278 -27.51 -11.88 -25.59
C TYR A 278 -27.17 -10.42 -25.90
N ILE A 279 -28.10 -9.49 -25.66
CA ILE A 279 -27.87 -8.05 -25.88
C ILE A 279 -26.74 -7.54 -24.95
N CYS A 280 -26.79 -7.88 -23.66
CA CYS A 280 -25.76 -7.47 -22.69
C CYS A 280 -24.38 -8.01 -23.05
N ILE A 281 -24.30 -9.28 -23.47
CA ILE A 281 -23.04 -9.91 -23.83
C ILE A 281 -22.50 -9.34 -25.13
N THR A 282 -23.36 -9.10 -26.12
CA THR A 282 -22.97 -8.41 -27.36
C THR A 282 -22.40 -7.03 -27.06
N TRP A 283 -23.02 -6.29 -26.14
CA TRP A 283 -22.48 -5.01 -25.67
C TRP A 283 -21.10 -5.17 -25.03
N PHE A 284 -20.91 -6.12 -24.10
CA PHE A 284 -19.61 -6.34 -23.45
C PHE A 284 -18.52 -6.80 -24.42
N THR A 285 -18.83 -7.71 -25.32
CA THR A 285 -17.92 -8.16 -26.38
C THR A 285 -17.57 -7.00 -27.31
N GLY A 286 -18.54 -6.17 -27.68
CA GLY A 286 -18.30 -4.96 -28.48
C GLY A 286 -17.39 -3.98 -27.76
N GLU A 287 -17.63 -3.74 -26.47
CA GLU A 287 -16.80 -2.88 -25.63
C GLU A 287 -15.34 -3.36 -25.57
N PHE A 288 -15.14 -4.66 -25.27
CA PHE A 288 -13.83 -5.28 -25.22
C PHE A 288 -13.15 -5.29 -26.60
N GLY A 289 -13.89 -5.63 -27.65
CA GLY A 289 -13.39 -5.65 -29.02
C GLY A 289 -12.95 -4.27 -29.50
N LEU A 290 -13.73 -3.23 -29.23
CA LEU A 290 -13.37 -1.85 -29.58
C LEU A 290 -12.09 -1.41 -28.87
N ARG A 291 -11.95 -1.68 -27.56
CA ARG A 291 -10.70 -1.39 -26.83
C ARG A 291 -9.52 -2.19 -27.37
N PHE A 292 -9.72 -3.49 -27.56
CA PHE A 292 -8.69 -4.37 -28.09
C PHE A 292 -8.21 -3.89 -29.45
N LEU A 293 -9.08 -3.40 -30.33
CA LEU A 293 -8.71 -2.88 -31.66
C LEU A 293 -7.93 -1.56 -31.60
N CYS A 294 -8.23 -0.69 -30.63
CA CYS A 294 -7.56 0.61 -30.49
C CYS A 294 -6.07 0.47 -30.12
N VAL A 295 -5.74 -0.46 -29.22
CA VAL A 295 -4.41 -0.56 -28.59
C VAL A 295 -3.30 -0.99 -29.55
N LYS A 296 -2.10 -0.44 -29.42
CA LYS A 296 -0.93 -0.89 -30.19
C LYS A 296 -0.40 -2.27 -29.73
N ASN A 297 -0.11 -2.40 -28.43
CA ASN A 297 0.48 -3.60 -27.83
C ASN A 297 -0.59 -4.55 -27.26
N LYS A 298 -1.15 -5.42 -28.10
CA LYS A 298 -2.22 -6.35 -27.71
C LYS A 298 -1.85 -7.27 -26.52
N CYS A 299 -0.60 -7.75 -26.45
CA CYS A 299 -0.16 -8.63 -25.37
C CYS A 299 -0.08 -7.92 -24.01
N GLN A 300 0.34 -6.65 -23.99
CA GLN A 300 0.37 -5.85 -22.76
C GLN A 300 -1.05 -5.55 -22.29
N PHE A 301 -1.94 -5.18 -23.22
CA PHE A 301 -3.36 -4.98 -22.95
C PHE A 301 -4.01 -6.19 -22.26
N MET A 302 -3.75 -7.39 -22.77
CA MET A 302 -4.30 -8.64 -22.23
C MET A 302 -3.78 -8.99 -20.82
N LYS A 303 -2.62 -8.47 -20.42
CA LYS A 303 -2.04 -8.70 -19.08
C LYS A 303 -2.59 -7.75 -18.02
N SER A 304 -3.21 -6.63 -18.41
CA SER A 304 -3.80 -5.69 -17.45
C SER A 304 -4.98 -6.32 -16.71
N VAL A 305 -5.01 -6.17 -15.38
CA VAL A 305 -6.04 -6.75 -14.49
C VAL A 305 -7.44 -6.30 -14.88
N VAL A 306 -7.61 -5.04 -15.29
CA VAL A 306 -8.93 -4.49 -15.67
C VAL A 306 -9.45 -5.15 -16.96
N ASN A 307 -8.56 -5.45 -17.92
CA ASN A 307 -8.93 -6.10 -19.17
C ASN A 307 -9.15 -7.61 -18.98
N LEU A 308 -8.42 -8.24 -18.04
CA LEU A 308 -8.69 -9.61 -17.63
C LEU A 308 -10.11 -9.75 -17.05
N ILE A 309 -10.57 -8.78 -16.25
CA ILE A 309 -11.94 -8.75 -15.74
C ILE A 309 -12.97 -8.66 -16.87
N ASP A 310 -12.73 -7.85 -17.91
CA ASP A 310 -13.62 -7.78 -19.08
C ASP A 310 -13.72 -9.13 -19.82
N ILE A 311 -12.60 -9.86 -19.95
CA ILE A 311 -12.58 -11.19 -20.56
C ILE A 311 -13.37 -12.18 -19.70
N LEU A 312 -13.08 -12.23 -18.39
CA LEU A 312 -13.78 -13.11 -17.45
C LEU A 312 -15.28 -12.84 -17.39
N ALA A 313 -15.73 -11.62 -17.69
CA ALA A 313 -17.15 -11.27 -17.74
C ALA A 313 -17.90 -11.87 -18.95
N ILE A 314 -17.24 -12.05 -20.10
CA ILE A 314 -17.85 -12.60 -21.33
C ILE A 314 -17.58 -14.10 -21.50
N LEU A 315 -16.49 -14.59 -20.92
CA LEU A 315 -16.00 -15.96 -21.06
C LEU A 315 -17.07 -17.04 -20.80
N PRO A 316 -17.91 -16.94 -19.74
CA PRO A 316 -18.84 -18.03 -19.43
C PRO A 316 -19.86 -18.29 -20.53
N PHE A 317 -20.29 -17.25 -21.25
CA PHE A 317 -21.22 -17.38 -22.36
C PHE A 317 -20.57 -18.09 -23.55
N TYR A 318 -19.39 -17.65 -23.97
CA TYR A 318 -18.70 -18.25 -25.12
C TYR A 318 -18.28 -19.69 -24.85
N ILE A 319 -17.85 -20.02 -23.62
CA ILE A 319 -17.57 -21.42 -23.26
C ILE A 319 -18.86 -22.25 -23.29
N THR A 320 -19.97 -21.73 -22.76
CA THR A 320 -21.26 -22.46 -22.80
C THR A 320 -21.70 -22.73 -24.25
N LEU A 321 -21.61 -21.71 -25.12
CA LEU A 321 -21.92 -21.84 -26.54
C LEU A 321 -21.00 -22.86 -27.24
N LEU A 322 -19.70 -22.82 -26.96
CA LEU A 322 -18.74 -23.78 -27.50
C LEU A 322 -19.05 -25.21 -27.07
N VAL A 323 -19.38 -25.41 -25.79
CA VAL A 323 -19.74 -26.72 -25.24
C VAL A 323 -21.02 -27.25 -25.88
N GLU A 324 -22.02 -26.40 -26.10
CA GLU A 324 -23.28 -26.76 -26.77
C GLU A 324 -23.05 -27.18 -28.22
N ILE A 325 -22.19 -26.47 -28.95
CA ILE A 325 -21.83 -26.80 -30.34
C ILE A 325 -21.04 -28.12 -30.42
N LEU A 326 -20.10 -28.35 -29.50
CA LEU A 326 -19.19 -29.51 -29.57
C LEU A 326 -19.81 -30.81 -29.03
N TYR A 327 -20.70 -30.74 -28.03
CA TYR A 327 -21.19 -31.89 -27.29
C TYR A 327 -22.72 -32.08 -27.33
N GLY A 328 -23.45 -31.24 -28.07
CA GLY A 328 -24.92 -31.17 -28.09
C GLY A 328 -25.65 -32.46 -28.50
N GLU A 329 -24.98 -33.46 -29.07
CA GLU A 329 -25.57 -34.75 -29.48
C GLU A 329 -25.14 -35.97 -28.64
N SER A 330 -24.22 -35.82 -27.68
CA SER A 330 -23.56 -36.98 -27.02
C SER A 330 -24.02 -37.25 -25.58
N THR A 331 -24.04 -38.52 -25.17
CA THR A 331 -24.50 -39.03 -23.87
C THR A 331 -23.62 -38.68 -22.65
N GLU A 332 -22.56 -37.89 -22.82
CA GLU A 332 -21.73 -37.32 -21.73
C GLU A 332 -22.38 -36.10 -21.03
N LEU A 333 -23.70 -35.93 -21.20
CA LEU A 333 -24.51 -34.79 -20.77
C LEU A 333 -24.40 -34.49 -19.27
N GLU A 334 -24.14 -35.49 -18.42
CA GLU A 334 -24.06 -35.28 -16.96
C GLU A 334 -22.78 -34.53 -16.55
N ASN A 335 -21.64 -34.86 -17.17
CA ASN A 335 -20.37 -34.16 -16.93
C ASN A 335 -20.43 -32.75 -17.52
N VAL A 336 -21.00 -32.63 -18.73
CA VAL A 336 -21.21 -31.35 -19.42
C VAL A 336 -22.17 -30.46 -18.63
N GLY A 337 -23.24 -31.00 -18.07
CA GLY A 337 -24.22 -30.28 -17.25
C GLY A 337 -23.59 -29.64 -16.01
N ARG A 338 -22.69 -30.36 -15.32
CA ARG A 338 -21.94 -29.81 -14.18
C ARG A 338 -21.02 -28.66 -14.58
N ILE A 339 -20.34 -28.78 -15.72
CA ILE A 339 -19.47 -27.71 -16.25
C ILE A 339 -20.32 -26.47 -16.58
N VAL A 340 -21.45 -26.65 -17.28
CA VAL A 340 -22.38 -25.56 -17.60
C VAL A 340 -22.92 -24.89 -16.33
N GLN A 341 -23.20 -25.66 -15.27
CA GLN A 341 -23.64 -25.11 -13.98
C GLN A 341 -22.56 -24.22 -13.34
N VAL A 342 -21.30 -24.65 -13.34
CA VAL A 342 -20.18 -23.83 -12.85
C VAL A 342 -20.00 -22.58 -13.70
N LEU A 343 -20.11 -22.69 -15.03
CA LEU A 343 -20.04 -21.54 -15.94
C LEU A 343 -21.19 -20.55 -15.70
N ARG A 344 -22.39 -21.02 -15.35
CA ARG A 344 -23.50 -20.13 -14.95
C ARG A 344 -23.14 -19.31 -13.71
N LEU A 345 -22.48 -19.90 -12.71
CA LEU A 345 -22.00 -19.17 -11.52
C LEU A 345 -20.91 -18.15 -11.86
N MET A 346 -20.01 -18.48 -12.80
CA MET A 346 -18.96 -17.56 -13.28
C MET A 346 -19.53 -16.28 -13.91
N ARG A 347 -20.78 -16.28 -14.39
CA ARG A 347 -21.45 -15.06 -14.90
C ARG A 347 -21.54 -13.96 -13.84
N SER A 348 -21.55 -14.31 -12.55
CA SER A 348 -21.53 -13.33 -11.45
C SER A 348 -20.25 -12.47 -11.43
N LEU A 349 -19.15 -12.95 -12.01
CA LEU A 349 -17.89 -12.20 -12.13
C LEU A 349 -18.03 -10.90 -12.93
N ARG A 350 -19.06 -10.76 -13.78
CA ARG A 350 -19.36 -9.49 -14.46
C ARG A 350 -19.60 -8.33 -13.50
N MET A 351 -19.96 -8.60 -12.23
CA MET A 351 -20.02 -7.59 -11.18
C MET A 351 -18.67 -6.92 -10.93
N LEU A 352 -17.55 -7.61 -11.14
CA LEU A 352 -16.21 -7.05 -10.99
C LEU A 352 -15.93 -5.93 -12.00
N LYS A 353 -16.65 -5.89 -13.14
CA LYS A 353 -16.55 -4.82 -14.13
C LYS A 353 -16.94 -3.45 -13.57
N LEU A 354 -17.76 -3.40 -12.51
CA LEU A 354 -18.05 -2.18 -11.74
C LEU A 354 -16.78 -1.54 -11.17
N GLY A 355 -15.73 -2.33 -10.97
CA GLY A 355 -14.42 -1.87 -10.51
C GLY A 355 -13.75 -0.84 -11.41
N ARG A 356 -14.03 -0.84 -12.72
CA ARG A 356 -13.49 0.18 -13.63
C ARG A 356 -13.93 1.59 -13.24
N HIS A 357 -15.16 1.72 -12.73
CA HIS A 357 -15.78 3.00 -12.36
C HIS A 357 -15.78 3.27 -10.85
N SER A 358 -15.42 2.29 -10.03
CA SER A 358 -15.34 2.43 -8.57
C SER A 358 -13.90 2.60 -8.10
N THR A 359 -13.52 3.83 -7.72
CA THR A 359 -12.24 4.11 -7.06
C THR A 359 -12.08 3.26 -5.80
N GLY A 360 -13.17 2.98 -5.07
CA GLY A 360 -13.15 2.16 -3.86
C GLY A 360 -12.76 0.70 -4.15
N LEU A 361 -13.27 0.11 -5.24
CA LEU A 361 -12.92 -1.27 -5.59
C LEU A 361 -11.49 -1.38 -6.13
N LYS A 362 -11.03 -0.37 -6.89
CA LYS A 362 -9.61 -0.25 -7.27
C LYS A 362 -8.71 -0.15 -6.04
N SER A 363 -9.07 0.71 -5.07
CA SER A 363 -8.32 0.83 -3.81
C SER A 363 -8.30 -0.47 -3.02
N LEU A 364 -9.41 -1.22 -3.00
CA LEU A 364 -9.46 -2.52 -2.34
C LEU A 364 -8.48 -3.51 -3.00
N GLY A 365 -8.49 -3.62 -4.33
CA GLY A 365 -7.58 -4.50 -5.06
C GLY A 365 -6.11 -4.17 -4.84
N MET A 366 -5.74 -2.89 -4.90
CA MET A 366 -4.37 -2.45 -4.64
C MET A 366 -3.97 -2.59 -3.18
N THR A 367 -4.91 -2.44 -2.25
CA THR A 367 -4.66 -2.68 -0.84
C THR A 367 -4.34 -4.14 -0.61
N ILE A 368 -5.16 -5.07 -1.14
CA ILE A 368 -4.92 -6.51 -1.04
C ILE A 368 -3.56 -6.89 -1.63
N ALA A 369 -3.19 -6.31 -2.78
CA ALA A 369 -1.88 -6.54 -3.37
C ALA A 369 -0.73 -6.03 -2.48
N GLN A 370 -0.94 -4.93 -1.75
CA GLN A 370 0.07 -4.34 -0.86
C GLN A 370 0.13 -5.02 0.52
N CYS A 371 -0.97 -5.58 1.02
CA CYS A 371 -1.03 -6.27 2.31
C CYS A 371 -1.14 -7.79 2.16
N TYR A 372 -0.68 -8.35 1.04
CA TYR A 372 -0.82 -9.78 0.76
C TYR A 372 -0.13 -10.66 1.83
N GLU A 373 0.98 -10.19 2.41
CA GLU A 373 1.69 -10.88 3.49
C GLU A 373 0.85 -10.92 4.77
N GLU A 374 0.25 -9.79 5.16
CA GLU A 374 -0.61 -9.66 6.33
C GLU A 374 -1.90 -10.48 6.17
N VAL A 375 -2.53 -10.42 4.99
CA VAL A 375 -3.69 -11.24 4.65
C VAL A 375 -3.32 -12.73 4.66
N GLY A 376 -2.14 -13.09 4.14
CA GLY A 376 -1.61 -14.45 4.15
C GLY A 376 -1.38 -14.96 5.57
N LEU A 377 -0.80 -14.13 6.44
CA LEU A 377 -0.58 -14.44 7.86
C LEU A 377 -1.90 -14.62 8.61
N LEU A 378 -2.90 -13.75 8.35
CA LEU A 378 -4.24 -13.89 8.92
C LEU A 378 -4.87 -15.23 8.53
N LEU A 379 -4.85 -15.58 7.24
CA LEU A 379 -5.40 -16.85 6.74
C LEU A 379 -4.66 -18.05 7.33
N LEU A 380 -3.34 -17.94 7.54
CA LEU A 380 -2.53 -18.98 8.19
C LEU A 380 -2.97 -19.20 9.63
N PHE A 381 -3.05 -18.14 10.45
CA PHE A 381 -3.48 -18.27 11.85
C PHE A 381 -4.91 -18.76 11.98
N LEU A 382 -5.81 -18.30 11.10
CA LEU A 382 -7.19 -18.77 11.05
C LEU A 382 -7.26 -20.26 10.68
N SER A 383 -6.48 -20.72 9.69
CA SER A 383 -6.42 -22.13 9.30
C SER A 383 -5.88 -23.03 10.41
N VAL A 384 -4.83 -22.60 11.11
CA VAL A 384 -4.26 -23.33 12.25
C VAL A 384 -5.27 -23.40 13.40
N GLY A 385 -5.88 -22.26 13.75
CA GLY A 385 -6.90 -22.17 14.80
C GLY A 385 -8.10 -23.07 14.52
N ILE A 386 -8.66 -22.99 13.32
CA ILE A 386 -9.77 -23.86 12.87
C ILE A 386 -9.36 -25.33 13.03
N SER A 387 -8.18 -25.71 12.55
CA SER A 387 -7.73 -27.10 12.62
C SER A 387 -7.61 -27.62 14.06
N ILE A 388 -7.06 -26.81 14.97
CA ILE A 388 -6.87 -27.18 16.38
C ILE A 388 -8.21 -27.26 17.11
N PHE A 389 -9.01 -26.21 17.06
CA PHE A 389 -10.28 -26.16 17.81
C PHE A 389 -11.29 -27.17 17.28
N SER A 390 -11.34 -27.42 15.96
CA SER A 390 -12.19 -28.48 15.41
C SER A 390 -11.77 -29.89 15.85
N ALA A 391 -10.47 -30.17 15.92
CA ALA A 391 -10.00 -31.47 16.37
C ALA A 391 -10.28 -31.68 17.87
N LEU A 392 -10.10 -30.63 18.68
CA LEU A 392 -10.39 -30.66 20.11
C LEU A 392 -11.89 -30.81 20.38
N GLU A 393 -12.73 -30.05 19.70
CA GLU A 393 -14.18 -30.12 19.84
C GLU A 393 -14.73 -31.48 19.41
N TYR A 394 -14.25 -31.99 18.28
CA TYR A 394 -14.60 -33.34 17.83
C TYR A 394 -14.17 -34.40 18.86
N ALA A 395 -12.97 -34.30 19.42
CA ALA A 395 -12.52 -35.24 20.44
C ALA A 395 -13.40 -35.25 21.70
N VAL A 396 -13.93 -34.09 22.10
CA VAL A 396 -14.80 -33.95 23.27
C VAL A 396 -16.24 -34.40 22.98
N GLU A 397 -16.79 -34.08 21.81
CA GLU A 397 -18.22 -34.23 21.52
C GLU A 397 -18.55 -35.50 20.72
N HIS A 398 -17.60 -36.15 20.04
CA HIS A 398 -17.89 -37.29 19.15
C HIS A 398 -18.53 -38.51 19.86
N SER A 399 -18.32 -38.66 21.17
CA SER A 399 -18.83 -39.79 21.96
C SER A 399 -20.26 -39.56 22.49
N VAL A 400 -20.85 -38.40 22.26
CA VAL A 400 -22.18 -38.03 22.75
C VAL A 400 -23.25 -38.53 21.77
N HIS A 401 -24.32 -39.13 22.30
CA HIS A 401 -25.46 -39.56 21.49
C HIS A 401 -26.16 -38.35 20.83
N GLU A 402 -26.44 -38.45 19.53
CA GLU A 402 -27.07 -37.39 18.71
C GLU A 402 -26.25 -36.09 18.59
N THR A 403 -24.92 -36.17 18.71
CA THR A 403 -24.07 -35.00 18.47
C THR A 403 -24.15 -34.48 17.03
N THR A 404 -24.05 -33.15 16.89
CA THR A 404 -23.91 -32.48 15.59
C THR A 404 -22.49 -32.63 15.01
N PHE A 405 -21.52 -33.07 15.82
CA PHE A 405 -20.13 -33.28 15.42
C PHE A 405 -19.88 -34.67 14.80
N THR A 406 -20.33 -34.86 13.57
CA THR A 406 -20.23 -36.16 12.86
C THR A 406 -18.83 -36.48 12.32
N SER A 407 -18.06 -35.46 11.93
CA SER A 407 -16.72 -35.64 11.35
C SER A 407 -15.84 -34.40 11.58
N VAL A 408 -14.52 -34.55 11.50
CA VAL A 408 -13.57 -33.43 11.63
C VAL A 408 -13.82 -32.31 10.60
N PRO A 409 -14.12 -32.59 9.31
CA PRO A 409 -14.51 -31.52 8.38
C PRO A 409 -15.82 -30.80 8.73
N CYS A 410 -16.79 -31.48 9.32
CA CYS A 410 -17.98 -30.81 9.87
C CYS A 410 -17.60 -29.90 11.06
N ALA A 411 -16.67 -30.34 11.90
CA ALA A 411 -16.13 -29.50 12.97
C ALA A 411 -15.33 -28.29 12.41
N TRP A 412 -14.72 -28.38 11.22
CA TRP A 412 -14.10 -27.21 10.55
C TRP A 412 -15.11 -26.12 10.22
N TRP A 413 -16.30 -26.49 9.75
CA TRP A 413 -17.39 -25.54 9.51
C TRP A 413 -17.80 -24.82 10.81
N TRP A 414 -17.98 -25.58 11.89
CA TRP A 414 -18.29 -25.02 13.21
C TRP A 414 -17.18 -24.08 13.73
N ALA A 415 -15.91 -24.48 13.67
CA ALA A 415 -14.82 -23.64 14.15
C ALA A 415 -14.64 -22.41 13.27
N THR A 416 -14.82 -22.52 11.95
CA THR A 416 -14.78 -21.37 11.04
C THR A 416 -15.84 -20.33 11.41
N THR A 417 -17.08 -20.77 11.58
CA THR A 417 -18.22 -19.88 11.89
C THR A 417 -18.14 -19.32 13.32
N SER A 418 -17.54 -20.06 14.26
CA SER A 418 -17.35 -19.63 15.65
C SER A 418 -16.18 -18.64 15.79
N MET A 419 -15.02 -18.93 15.18
CA MET A 419 -13.85 -18.04 15.20
C MET A 419 -14.11 -16.73 14.44
N THR A 420 -14.91 -16.77 13.37
CA THR A 420 -15.34 -15.56 12.64
C THR A 420 -16.53 -14.85 13.28
N THR A 421 -17.01 -15.31 14.44
CA THR A 421 -18.13 -14.72 15.19
C THR A 421 -19.47 -14.69 14.43
N VAL A 422 -19.63 -15.52 13.40
CA VAL A 422 -20.88 -15.66 12.64
C VAL A 422 -21.91 -16.48 13.42
N GLY A 423 -21.52 -17.67 13.88
CA GLY A 423 -22.31 -18.51 14.78
C GLY A 423 -23.74 -18.85 14.32
N TYR A 424 -23.89 -19.55 13.20
CA TYR A 424 -25.22 -19.95 12.69
C TYR A 424 -26.03 -20.84 13.66
N GLY A 425 -25.35 -21.61 14.52
CA GLY A 425 -25.98 -22.47 15.53
C GLY A 425 -26.49 -23.83 15.03
N ASP A 426 -26.20 -24.16 13.78
CA ASP A 426 -26.48 -25.44 13.13
C ASP A 426 -25.64 -26.60 13.69
N ILE A 427 -24.38 -26.32 14.03
CA ILE A 427 -23.50 -27.21 14.80
C ILE A 427 -23.17 -26.53 16.12
N ARG A 428 -23.25 -27.25 17.23
CA ARG A 428 -23.01 -26.70 18.57
C ARG A 428 -22.56 -27.78 19.57
N PRO A 429 -21.76 -27.43 20.58
CA PRO A 429 -21.43 -28.35 21.66
C PRO A 429 -22.56 -28.50 22.65
N ASP A 430 -22.86 -29.74 23.00
CA ASP A 430 -23.91 -30.04 23.96
C ASP A 430 -23.34 -30.24 25.37
N THR A 431 -22.09 -30.72 25.48
CA THR A 431 -21.43 -30.95 26.77
C THR A 431 -20.90 -29.67 27.41
N THR A 432 -20.74 -29.69 28.73
CA THR A 432 -20.10 -28.58 29.47
C THR A 432 -18.64 -28.40 29.06
N ALA A 433 -17.93 -29.48 28.78
CA ALA A 433 -16.53 -29.42 28.33
C ALA A 433 -16.42 -28.78 26.94
N GLY A 434 -17.27 -29.18 25.99
CA GLY A 434 -17.33 -28.58 24.66
C GLY A 434 -17.69 -27.10 24.70
N LYS A 435 -18.63 -26.70 25.59
CA LYS A 435 -18.94 -25.27 25.81
C LYS A 435 -17.74 -24.45 26.31
N ILE A 436 -16.88 -25.03 27.15
CA ILE A 436 -15.63 -24.37 27.59
C ILE A 436 -14.66 -24.24 26.40
N VAL A 437 -14.48 -25.29 25.60
CA VAL A 437 -13.63 -25.26 24.40
C VAL A 437 -14.15 -24.24 23.39
N ALA A 438 -15.47 -24.21 23.16
CA ALA A 438 -16.13 -23.23 22.31
C ALA A 438 -15.91 -21.78 22.78
N PHE A 439 -15.98 -21.54 24.09
CA PHE A 439 -15.66 -20.22 24.65
C PHE A 439 -14.21 -19.81 24.35
N LEU A 440 -13.25 -20.71 24.53
CA LEU A 440 -11.84 -20.47 24.20
C LEU A 440 -11.64 -20.26 22.69
N CYS A 441 -12.35 -21.01 21.85
CA CYS A 441 -12.34 -20.87 20.39
C CYS A 441 -12.80 -19.48 19.93
N ILE A 442 -13.93 -19.00 20.46
CA ILE A 442 -14.48 -17.67 20.15
C ILE A 442 -13.52 -16.58 20.61
N LEU A 443 -13.01 -16.67 21.84
CA LEU A 443 -12.05 -15.70 22.37
C LEU A 443 -10.77 -15.65 21.53
N SER A 444 -10.23 -16.81 21.15
CA SER A 444 -9.08 -16.91 20.25
C SER A 444 -9.37 -16.32 18.87
N GLY A 445 -10.57 -16.55 18.31
CA GLY A 445 -10.97 -16.02 17.01
C GLY A 445 -11.00 -14.49 16.99
N ILE A 446 -11.58 -13.87 18.01
CA ILE A 446 -11.61 -12.40 18.16
C ILE A 446 -10.18 -11.83 18.20
N LEU A 447 -9.29 -12.43 18.99
CA LEU A 447 -7.90 -11.99 19.10
C LEU A 447 -7.12 -12.12 17.78
N VAL A 448 -7.28 -13.24 17.08
CA VAL A 448 -6.61 -13.51 15.80
C VAL A 448 -7.10 -12.57 14.69
N LEU A 449 -8.39 -12.23 14.68
CA LEU A 449 -8.97 -11.34 13.66
C LEU A 449 -8.68 -9.85 13.94
N ALA A 450 -8.58 -9.43 15.21
CA ALA A 450 -8.49 -8.01 15.57
C ALA A 450 -7.25 -7.31 14.98
N LEU A 451 -6.06 -7.88 15.12
CA LEU A 451 -4.81 -7.22 14.73
C LEU A 451 -4.66 -7.08 13.20
N PRO A 452 -4.83 -8.14 12.39
CA PRO A 452 -4.66 -8.01 10.94
C PRO A 452 -5.75 -7.15 10.30
N ILE A 453 -6.98 -7.20 10.81
CA ILE A 453 -8.06 -6.32 10.31
C ILE A 453 -7.70 -4.84 10.54
N ALA A 454 -7.16 -4.49 11.70
CA ALA A 454 -6.72 -3.12 11.98
C ALA A 454 -5.59 -2.67 11.03
N ILE A 455 -4.59 -3.54 10.81
CA ILE A 455 -3.47 -3.26 9.88
C ILE A 455 -3.99 -3.09 8.44
N ILE A 456 -4.85 -4.00 7.96
CA ILE A 456 -5.44 -3.93 6.63
C ILE A 456 -6.25 -2.63 6.46
N ASN A 457 -7.00 -2.22 7.49
CA ASN A 457 -7.79 -0.99 7.45
C ASN A 457 -6.91 0.28 7.37
N ASP A 458 -5.79 0.32 8.09
CA ASP A 458 -4.83 1.43 8.00
C ASP A 458 -4.21 1.51 6.59
N ARG A 459 -3.77 0.37 6.04
CA ARG A 459 -3.24 0.29 4.67
C ARG A 459 -4.28 0.66 3.61
N PHE A 460 -5.53 0.21 3.79
CA PHE A 460 -6.65 0.57 2.93
C PHE A 460 -6.88 2.07 2.94
N SER A 461 -6.92 2.68 4.12
CA SER A 461 -7.13 4.11 4.29
C SER A 461 -6.04 4.91 3.58
N ALA A 462 -4.77 4.56 3.80
CA ALA A 462 -3.64 5.19 3.13
C ALA A 462 -3.76 5.10 1.59
N CYS A 463 -3.97 3.89 1.05
CA CYS A 463 -4.11 3.68 -0.39
C CYS A 463 -5.30 4.46 -0.98
N TYR A 464 -6.45 4.43 -0.30
CA TYR A 464 -7.65 5.15 -0.70
C TYR A 464 -7.42 6.66 -0.77
N PHE A 465 -6.78 7.26 0.23
CA PHE A 465 -6.48 8.69 0.24
C PHE A 465 -5.48 9.08 -0.84
N THR A 466 -4.41 8.30 -1.02
CA THR A 466 -3.43 8.55 -2.10
C THR A 466 -4.12 8.55 -3.46
N LEU A 467 -4.97 7.55 -3.75
CA LEU A 467 -5.71 7.51 -5.02
C LEU A 467 -6.65 8.69 -5.18
N LYS A 468 -7.34 9.11 -4.12
CA LYS A 468 -8.23 10.27 -4.17
C LYS A 468 -7.47 11.57 -4.45
N ILE A 469 -6.30 11.73 -3.85
CA ILE A 469 -5.41 12.87 -4.10
C ILE A 469 -4.89 12.82 -5.54
N LYS A 470 -4.47 11.65 -6.04
CA LYS A 470 -4.03 11.47 -7.42
C LYS A 470 -5.15 11.78 -8.43
N GLU A 471 -6.36 11.28 -8.19
CA GLU A 471 -7.54 11.56 -9.01
C GLU A 471 -7.85 13.06 -9.04
N ALA A 472 -7.73 13.76 -7.90
CA ALA A 472 -7.89 15.20 -7.82
C ALA A 472 -6.79 15.96 -8.58
N ALA A 473 -5.52 15.56 -8.44
CA ALA A 473 -4.38 16.16 -9.14
C ALA A 473 -4.48 15.98 -10.67
N LEU A 474 -4.89 14.81 -11.15
CA LEU A 474 -5.10 14.54 -12.57
C LEU A 474 -6.22 15.42 -13.15
N ARG A 475 -7.36 15.52 -12.47
CA ARG A 475 -8.46 16.42 -12.88
C ARG A 475 -7.99 17.87 -12.98
N GLN A 476 -7.10 18.30 -12.08
CA GLN A 476 -6.52 19.65 -12.13
C GLN A 476 -5.57 19.83 -13.31
N ARG A 477 -4.68 18.86 -13.56
CA ARG A 477 -3.78 18.88 -14.73
C ARG A 477 -4.58 18.95 -16.03
N GLU A 478 -5.68 18.21 -16.15
CA GLU A 478 -6.59 18.28 -17.29
C GLU A 478 -7.32 19.63 -17.41
N ALA A 479 -7.81 20.19 -16.30
CA ALA A 479 -8.44 21.50 -16.29
C ALA A 479 -7.45 22.59 -16.73
N LEU A 480 -6.20 22.54 -16.24
CA LEU A 480 -5.14 23.46 -16.64
C LEU A 480 -4.78 23.30 -18.12
N LYS A 481 -4.64 22.06 -18.63
CA LYS A 481 -4.43 21.79 -20.06
C LYS A 481 -5.54 22.41 -20.93
N LYS A 482 -6.81 22.25 -20.53
CA LYS A 482 -7.97 22.85 -21.23
C LYS A 482 -7.91 24.37 -21.24
N LEU A 483 -7.55 24.99 -20.12
CA LEU A 483 -7.37 26.44 -20.02
C LEU A 483 -6.21 26.95 -20.88
N MET A 484 -5.05 26.29 -20.85
CA MET A 484 -3.91 26.64 -21.69
C MET A 484 -4.24 26.54 -23.17
N LYS A 485 -4.96 25.48 -23.58
CA LYS A 485 -5.42 25.31 -24.97
C LYS A 485 -6.39 26.42 -25.39
N ASN A 486 -7.33 26.79 -24.51
CA ASN A 486 -8.27 27.88 -24.80
C ASN A 486 -7.56 29.25 -24.85
N ALA A 487 -6.57 29.48 -23.99
CA ALA A 487 -5.76 30.70 -23.97
C ALA A 487 -4.88 30.86 -25.23
N SER A 488 -4.44 29.76 -25.85
CA SER A 488 -3.76 29.81 -27.15
C SER A 488 -4.69 30.16 -28.33
N THR A 489 -6.02 30.05 -28.17
CA THR A 489 -7.02 30.36 -29.20
C THR A 489 -7.73 31.71 -29.03
N ASP A 490 -7.84 32.23 -27.80
CA ASP A 490 -8.43 33.54 -27.51
C ASP A 490 -7.46 34.42 -26.72
N SER A 491 -7.07 35.56 -27.29
CA SER A 491 -6.14 36.52 -26.67
C SER A 491 -6.72 37.33 -25.50
N VAL A 492 -7.96 37.05 -25.07
CA VAL A 492 -8.64 37.82 -24.01
C VAL A 492 -9.49 36.91 -23.10
N ILE A 493 -8.86 36.05 -22.30
CA ILE A 493 -9.52 35.53 -21.09
C ILE A 493 -8.56 35.71 -19.90
N ASN A 494 -8.84 36.74 -19.10
CA ASN A 494 -8.15 36.98 -17.83
C ASN A 494 -8.68 36.00 -16.76
N VAL A 495 -8.33 34.72 -16.91
CA VAL A 495 -8.65 33.69 -15.90
C VAL A 495 -7.72 33.92 -14.72
N ASN A 496 -8.29 34.23 -13.55
CA ASN A 496 -7.51 34.47 -12.33
C ASN A 496 -6.92 33.13 -11.83
N LEU A 497 -5.74 32.77 -12.34
CA LEU A 497 -5.01 31.52 -12.07
C LEU A 497 -4.85 31.27 -10.56
N ARG A 498 -4.75 32.35 -9.78
CA ARG A 498 -4.64 32.35 -8.32
C ARG A 498 -5.86 31.75 -7.64
N ASP A 499 -7.07 31.99 -8.15
CA ASP A 499 -8.32 31.47 -7.56
C ASP A 499 -8.48 29.97 -7.79
N ILE A 500 -8.07 29.50 -8.97
CA ILE A 500 -8.06 28.07 -9.32
C ILE A 500 -7.02 27.34 -8.47
N TYR A 501 -5.82 27.91 -8.35
CA TYR A 501 -4.76 27.39 -7.49
C TYR A 501 -5.17 27.36 -6.01
N ALA A 502 -5.82 28.42 -5.51
CA ALA A 502 -6.33 28.49 -4.14
C ALA A 502 -7.42 27.42 -3.88
N LYS A 503 -8.35 27.24 -4.81
CA LYS A 503 -9.40 26.20 -4.70
C LYS A 503 -8.80 24.78 -4.72
N SER A 504 -7.76 24.57 -5.53
CA SER A 504 -6.98 23.33 -5.58
C SER A 504 -6.28 23.04 -4.24
N ILE A 505 -5.54 24.01 -3.71
CA ILE A 505 -4.86 23.86 -2.41
C ILE A 505 -5.87 23.57 -1.31
N MET A 506 -6.99 24.29 -1.28
CA MET A 506 -8.05 24.06 -0.30
C MET A 506 -8.66 22.66 -0.37
N GLU A 507 -8.84 22.10 -1.57
CA GLU A 507 -9.34 20.73 -1.74
C GLU A 507 -8.31 19.68 -1.30
N MET A 508 -7.04 19.86 -1.65
CA MET A 508 -5.95 18.99 -1.16
C MET A 508 -5.81 19.07 0.36
N LEU A 509 -5.85 20.27 0.94
CA LEU A 509 -5.80 20.47 2.39
C LEU A 509 -6.99 19.82 3.11
N ARG A 510 -8.20 19.87 2.53
CA ARG A 510 -9.39 19.17 3.07
C ARG A 510 -9.23 17.65 3.03
N LEU A 511 -8.70 17.09 1.95
CA LEU A 511 -8.42 15.66 1.85
C LEU A 511 -7.37 15.22 2.87
N ARG A 512 -6.27 15.99 3.00
CA ARG A 512 -5.21 15.74 3.99
C ARG A 512 -5.70 15.90 5.44
N SER A 513 -6.62 16.84 5.68
CA SER A 513 -7.27 16.99 6.99
C SER A 513 -8.15 15.80 7.33
N ARG A 514 -8.84 15.19 6.33
CA ARG A 514 -9.65 13.98 6.52
C ARG A 514 -8.79 12.75 6.79
N GLU A 515 -7.68 12.60 6.09
CA GLU A 515 -6.69 11.54 6.33
C GLU A 515 -6.11 11.62 7.76
N ARG A 516 -5.75 12.83 8.22
CA ARG A 516 -5.31 13.04 9.60
C ARG A 516 -6.41 12.71 10.62
N ALA A 517 -7.66 13.01 10.31
CA ALA A 517 -8.79 12.69 11.20
C ALA A 517 -9.08 11.18 11.26
N SER A 518 -8.95 10.44 10.14
CA SER A 518 -9.17 9.00 10.12
C SER A 518 -8.06 8.23 10.82
N THR A 519 -6.80 8.63 10.60
CA THR A 519 -5.62 8.02 11.24
C THR A 519 -5.59 8.28 12.75
N ARG A 520 -6.05 9.45 13.22
CA ARG A 520 -6.21 9.74 14.66
C ARG A 520 -7.28 8.91 15.37
N SER A 521 -8.25 8.35 14.65
CA SER A 521 -9.25 7.47 15.28
C SER A 521 -8.71 6.06 15.57
N SER A 522 -7.58 5.67 14.97
CA SER A 522 -6.96 4.35 15.18
C SER A 522 -5.80 4.35 16.18
N GLY A 523 -5.29 5.53 16.55
CA GLY A 523 -4.31 5.71 17.62
C GLY A 523 -4.96 6.55 18.71
N GLY A 524 -5.57 5.89 19.70
CA GLY A 524 -6.13 6.58 20.86
C GLY A 524 -5.06 7.46 21.51
N ASP A 525 -5.28 8.78 21.44
CA ASP A 525 -4.72 9.75 22.36
C ASP A 525 -5.37 9.48 23.74
N GLU A 526 -4.89 8.49 24.49
CA GLU A 526 -5.07 8.41 25.95
C GLU A 526 -3.73 8.71 26.64
N PHE A 527 -3.43 10.00 26.73
CA PHE A 527 -2.62 10.55 27.81
C PHE A 527 -3.50 11.55 28.55
N TRP A 528 -4.06 11.11 29.67
CA TRP A 528 -4.47 11.94 30.80
C TRP A 528 -3.87 11.36 32.07
#